data_AF-J8HHG1-F1
#
_entry.id   AF-J8HHG1-F1
#
_cell.length_a   1.000
_cell.length_b   1.000
_cell.length_c   1.000
_cell.angle_alpha   90.00
_cell.angle_beta   90.00
_cell.angle_gamma   90.00
#
_symmetry.space_group_name_H-M   'P 1'
#
loop_
_entity.id
_entity.type
_entity.pdbx_description
1 polymer ?
#
loop_
_entity_poly.entity_id
_entity_poly.type
_entity_poly.pdbx_seq_one_letter_code
_entity_poly.pdbx_strand_id
1 'polypeptide(L)'
;MKKEKLINVKNAYSTEVLEIKNKLNQLESGRIQEISHAGMDGSLAHNIQALRKMLNDLFNKIEYGKDSIDDEISTLFDNKKSK
;
A
#
# COMPACT_ATOMS: atom_id res chain seq x y z
N MET A 1 -30.43 5.36 13.11
CA MET A 1 -29.64 4.14 13.40
C MET A 1 -28.19 4.38 13.03
N LYS A 2 -27.22 4.07 13.91
CA LYS A 2 -25.80 4.07 13.53
C LYS A 2 -25.59 2.93 12.54
N LYS A 3 -25.00 3.20 11.37
CA LYS A 3 -24.58 2.14 10.44
C LYS A 3 -23.52 1.31 11.17
N GLU A 4 -23.81 0.03 11.40
CA GLU A 4 -22.80 -0.91 11.89
C GLU A 4 -21.78 -1.16 10.78
N LYS A 5 -20.50 -1.13 11.15
CA LYS A 5 -19.44 -1.44 10.22
C LYS A 5 -19.37 -2.96 10.08
N LEU A 6 -19.57 -3.47 8.86
CA LEU A 6 -19.34 -4.87 8.53
C LEU A 6 -17.90 -5.31 8.86
N ILE A 7 -16.94 -4.41 8.67
CA ILE A 7 -15.54 -4.62 9.05
C ILE A 7 -14.93 -3.30 9.54
N ASN A 8 -14.13 -3.38 10.61
CA ASN A 8 -13.31 -2.25 11.04
C ASN A 8 -11.93 -2.31 10.37
N VAL A 9 -11.84 -1.80 9.14
CA VAL A 9 -10.61 -1.81 8.32
C VAL A 9 -9.39 -1.29 9.07
N LYS A 10 -9.55 -0.20 9.85
CA LYS A 10 -8.46 0.40 10.63
C LYS A 10 -7.86 -0.54 11.67
N ASN A 11 -8.66 -1.46 12.21
CA ASN A 11 -8.20 -2.45 13.17
C ASN A 11 -7.72 -3.72 12.45
N ALA A 12 -8.48 -4.21 11.46
CA ALA A 12 -8.19 -5.45 10.75
C ALA A 12 -6.90 -5.38 9.91
N TYR A 13 -6.61 -4.21 9.33
CA TYR A 13 -5.43 -3.95 8.49
C TYR A 13 -4.61 -2.81 9.08
N SER A 14 -4.43 -2.86 10.40
CA SER A 14 -3.81 -1.76 11.16
C SER A 14 -2.37 -1.48 10.72
N THR A 15 -1.63 -2.51 10.29
CA THR A 15 -0.26 -2.39 9.78
C THR A 15 -0.23 -1.58 8.49
N GLU A 16 -0.98 -2.00 7.46
CA GLU A 16 -1.03 -1.34 6.16
C GLU A 16 -1.52 0.10 6.29
N VAL A 17 -2.56 0.31 7.12
CA VAL A 17 -3.09 1.65 7.41
C VAL A 17 -2.04 2.52 8.09
N LEU A 18 -1.26 1.97 9.01
CA LEU A 18 -0.18 2.70 9.69
C LEU A 18 0.95 3.06 8.72
N GLU A 19 1.36 2.15 7.85
CA GLU A 19 2.41 2.40 6.85
C GLU A 19 1.98 3.48 5.86
N ILE A 20 0.76 3.42 5.34
CA ILE A 20 0.18 4.44 4.44
C ILE A 20 0.15 5.80 5.16
N LYS A 21 -0.31 5.83 6.41
CA LYS A 21 -0.34 7.06 7.22
C LYS A 21 1.06 7.63 7.42
N ASN A 22 2.05 6.79 7.73
CA ASN A 22 3.43 7.23 7.90
C ASN A 22 3.99 7.82 6.60
N LYS A 23 3.73 7.19 5.45
CA LYS A 23 4.15 7.71 4.15
C LYS A 23 3.49 9.06 3.83
N LEU A 24 2.21 9.22 4.12
CA LEU A 24 1.50 10.50 3.97
C LEU A 24 2.12 11.60 4.85
N ASN A 25 2.35 11.32 6.14
CA ASN A 25 2.97 12.27 7.06
C ASN A 25 4.37 12.72 6.58
N GLN A 26 5.15 11.79 6.01
CA GLN A 26 6.46 12.11 5.41
C GLN A 26 6.28 13.12 4.27
N LEU A 27 5.35 12.87 3.35
CA LEU A 27 5.05 13.78 2.22
C LEU A 27 4.56 15.15 2.70
N GLU A 28 3.65 15.19 3.66
CA GLU A 28 3.12 16.44 4.25
C GLU A 28 4.21 17.26 4.94
N SER A 29 5.21 16.60 5.53
CA SER A 29 6.37 17.25 6.15
C SER A 29 7.46 17.70 5.16
N GLY A 30 7.24 17.51 3.84
CA GLY A 30 8.22 17.86 2.83
C GLY A 30 9.41 16.91 2.73
N ARG A 31 9.31 15.68 3.29
CA ARG A 31 10.33 14.63 3.12
C ARG A 31 10.24 14.02 1.73
N ILE A 32 10.65 14.80 0.75
CA ILE A 32 10.87 14.43 -0.65
C ILE A 32 12.24 14.96 -1.06
N GLN A 33 12.92 14.27 -1.97
CA GLN A 33 14.28 14.63 -2.39
C GLN A 33 14.36 16.07 -2.93
N GLU A 34 13.30 16.53 -3.60
CA GLU A 34 13.22 17.85 -4.21
C GLU A 34 13.23 18.99 -3.19
N ILE A 35 12.82 18.73 -1.94
CA ILE A 35 12.77 19.72 -0.85
C ILE A 35 13.88 19.44 0.18
N SER A 36 14.03 18.18 0.59
CA SER A 36 15.00 17.76 1.62
C SER A 36 16.44 17.72 1.12
N HIS A 37 16.63 17.64 -0.20
CA HIS A 37 17.91 17.30 -0.86
C HIS A 37 18.53 15.96 -0.40
N ALA A 38 17.78 15.15 0.34
CA ALA A 38 18.22 13.86 0.83
C ALA A 38 17.77 12.76 -0.15
N GLY A 39 18.75 12.07 -0.77
CA GLY A 39 18.45 10.99 -1.72
C GLY A 39 17.62 9.84 -1.11
N MET A 40 17.72 9.64 0.21
CA MET A 40 16.95 8.62 0.94
C MET A 40 15.44 8.89 0.99
N ASP A 41 15.01 10.14 0.79
CA ASP A 41 13.59 10.50 0.84
C ASP A 41 12.87 10.16 -0.48
N GLY A 42 13.62 9.90 -1.55
CA GLY A 42 13.08 9.59 -2.88
C GLY A 42 12.38 10.79 -3.54
N SER A 43 12.23 10.75 -4.86
CA SER A 43 11.50 11.80 -5.57
C SER A 43 10.01 11.79 -5.23
N LEU A 44 9.33 12.93 -5.41
CA LEU A 44 7.87 13.01 -5.24
C LEU A 44 7.18 11.95 -6.10
N ALA A 45 7.60 11.80 -7.35
CA ALA A 45 7.04 10.80 -8.26
C ALA A 45 7.19 9.37 -7.71
N HIS A 46 8.38 9.00 -7.20
CA HIS A 46 8.60 7.69 -6.60
C HIS A 46 7.74 7.46 -5.35
N ASN A 47 7.62 8.46 -4.47
CA ASN A 47 6.79 8.34 -3.28
C ASN A 47 5.30 8.18 -3.63
N ILE A 48 4.80 8.89 -4.65
CA ILE A 48 3.42 8.72 -5.12
C ILE A 48 3.20 7.34 -5.73
N GLN A 49 4.16 6.81 -6.49
CA GLN A 49 4.10 5.43 -7.00
C GLN A 49 4.07 4.41 -5.86
N ALA A 50 4.93 4.56 -4.85
CA ALA A 50 4.94 3.69 -3.67
C ALA A 50 3.61 3.74 -2.91
N LEU A 51 3.06 4.95 -2.68
CA LEU A 51 1.78 5.12 -2.00
C LEU A 51 0.62 4.45 -2.77
N ARG A 52 0.61 4.54 -4.11
CA ARG A 52 -0.36 3.82 -4.96
C ARG A 52 -0.25 2.30 -4.79
N LYS A 53 0.97 1.76 -4.75
CA LYS A 53 1.20 0.34 -4.52
C LYS A 53 0.65 -0.08 -3.15
N MET A 54 0.97 0.64 -2.08
CA MET A 54 0.49 0.34 -0.73
C MET A 54 -1.04 0.35 -0.63
N LEU A 55 -1.70 1.32 -1.28
CA LEU A 55 -3.16 1.38 -1.34
C LEU A 55 -3.74 0.17 -2.10
N ASN A 56 -3.17 -0.18 -3.24
CA ASN A 56 -3.60 -1.35 -4.00
C ASN A 56 -3.40 -2.64 -3.20
N ASP A 57 -2.26 -2.81 -2.53
CA ASP A 57 -1.99 -3.98 -1.69
C ASP A 57 -3.02 -4.09 -0.55
N LEU A 58 -3.37 -2.98 0.10
CA LEU A 58 -4.44 -2.93 1.10
C LEU A 58 -5.81 -3.29 0.50
N PHE A 59 -6.17 -2.74 -0.66
CA PHE A 59 -7.44 -3.07 -1.30
C PHE A 59 -7.54 -4.55 -1.65
N ASN A 60 -6.47 -5.16 -2.18
CA ASN A 60 -6.47 -6.58 -2.48
C ASN A 60 -6.55 -7.45 -1.23
N LYS A 61 -5.89 -7.06 -0.14
CA LYS A 61 -6.04 -7.74 1.16
C LYS A 61 -7.47 -7.67 1.71
N ILE A 62 -8.15 -6.55 1.50
CA ILE A 62 -9.55 -6.36 1.89
C ILE A 62 -10.49 -7.20 1.02
N GLU A 63 -10.27 -7.20 -0.30
CA GLU A 63 -11.16 -7.85 -1.27
C GLU A 63 -10.99 -9.37 -1.31
N TYR A 64 -9.75 -9.85 -1.24
CA TYR A 64 -9.42 -11.27 -1.48
C TYR A 64 -8.88 -12.00 -0.25
N GLY A 65 -8.58 -11.28 0.84
CA GLY A 65 -7.99 -11.89 2.05
C GLY A 65 -6.60 -12.49 1.84
N LYS A 66 -5.91 -12.11 0.75
CA LYS A 66 -4.56 -12.58 0.40
C LYS A 66 -3.53 -11.49 0.65
N ASP A 67 -2.36 -11.87 1.16
CA ASP A 67 -1.23 -10.95 1.29
C ASP A 67 -0.63 -10.67 -0.10
N SER A 68 -0.87 -9.46 -0.63
CA SER A 68 -0.27 -8.90 -1.87
C SER A 68 -0.73 -9.47 -3.22
N ILE A 69 -0.81 -8.59 -4.22
CA ILE A 69 -1.02 -8.93 -5.63
C ILE A 69 0.16 -9.77 -6.18
N ASP A 70 1.37 -9.59 -5.62
CA ASP A 70 2.55 -10.32 -6.09
C ASP A 70 2.41 -11.84 -5.92
N ASP A 71 1.72 -12.30 -4.88
CA ASP A 71 1.41 -13.73 -4.68
C ASP A 71 0.43 -14.24 -5.76
N GLU A 72 -0.53 -13.40 -6.17
CA GLU A 72 -1.49 -13.76 -7.21
C GLU A 72 -0.88 -13.73 -8.61
N ILE A 73 0.02 -12.78 -8.89
CA ILE A 73 0.80 -12.73 -10.11
C ILE A 73 1.75 -13.93 -10.19
N SER A 74 2.44 -14.29 -9.10
CA SER A 74 3.33 -15.45 -9.07
C SER A 74 2.57 -16.75 -9.34
N THR A 75 1.40 -16.95 -8.71
CA THR A 75 0.56 -18.14 -8.96
C THR A 75 -0.04 -18.19 -10.37
N LEU A 76 -0.37 -17.04 -10.97
CA LEU A 76 -0.81 -16.96 -12.38
C LEU A 76 0.33 -17.28 -13.36
N PHE A 77 1.56 -16.88 -13.07
CA PHE A 77 2.73 -17.22 -13.88
C PHE A 77 3.17 -18.69 -13.73
N ASP A 78 3.04 -19.27 -12.54
CA ASP A 78 3.34 -20.69 -12.31
C ASP A 78 2.39 -21.61 -13.07
N ASN A 79 1.09 -21.30 -13.10
CA ASN A 79 0.10 -22.04 -13.89
C ASN A 79 0.32 -21.95 -15.41
N LYS A 80 1.05 -20.93 -15.89
CA LYS A 80 1.34 -20.74 -17.32
C LYS A 80 2.57 -21.52 -17.79
N LYS A 81 3.48 -21.92 -16.88
CA LYS A 81 4.65 -22.76 -17.19
C LYS A 81 4.35 -24.26 -17.17
N SER A 82 3.17 -24.66 -16.69
CA SER A 82 2.77 -26.07 -16.59
C SER A 82 1.86 -26.56 -17.74
N LYS A 83 1.85 -25.85 -18.89
CA LYS A 83 1.20 -26.29 -20.13
C LYS A 83 2.20 -26.37 -21.28
#